data_AF-A0A7Y2GHZ7-F1
#
_entry.id   AF-A0A7Y2GHZ7-F1
#
_cell.length_a   1.000
_cell.length_b   1.000
_cell.length_c   1.000
_cell.angle_alpha   90.00
_cell.angle_beta   90.00
_cell.angle_gamma   90.00
#
_symmetry.space_group_name_H-M   'P 1'
#
loop_
_entity.id
_entity.type
_entity.pdbx_description
1 polymer ?
#
loop_
_entity_poly.entity_id
_entity_poly.type
_entity_poly.pdbx_seq_one_letter_code
_entity_poly.pdbx_strand_id
1 'polypeptide(L)'
;LCRWLTMAQEEVEFQGLPARICWLGYGARAKAGLKFNEMVASGELKAPVVIGRDHLDCGSVASPNRETESMKDGSDAIADWVYLNAMINAVGGATWVSLHHGGGVGIGYSLHAGQVIVADGTPEAAKRIERVLTTDPGMGVARHVDAGYEEAIECAEKKGVKIPMR
;
A
#
# COMPACT_ATOMS: atom_id res chain seq x y z
N LEU A 1 -13.21 9.88 -6.98
CA LEU A 1 -11.89 10.47 -6.61
C LEU A 1 -11.96 11.99 -6.44
N CYS A 2 -12.25 12.79 -7.48
CA CYS A 2 -12.19 14.25 -7.36
C CYS A 2 -13.04 14.83 -6.24
N ARG A 3 -14.27 14.33 -6.05
CA ARG A 3 -15.15 14.71 -4.93
C ARG A 3 -14.47 14.54 -3.55
N TRP A 4 -13.71 13.47 -3.35
CA TRP A 4 -12.98 13.24 -2.10
C TRP A 4 -11.90 14.31 -1.88
N LEU A 5 -11.14 14.65 -2.92
CA LEU A 5 -10.07 15.65 -2.81
C LEU A 5 -10.64 17.05 -2.54
N THR A 6 -11.76 17.42 -3.18
CA THR A 6 -12.47 18.67 -2.91
C THR A 6 -12.92 18.75 -1.45
N MET A 7 -13.67 17.75 -0.98
CA MET A 7 -14.14 17.72 0.41
C MET A 7 -12.97 17.72 1.40
N ALA A 8 -11.91 16.94 1.15
CA ALA A 8 -10.78 16.89 2.06
C ALA A 8 -10.00 18.22 2.10
N GLN A 9 -10.06 19.03 1.04
CA GLN A 9 -9.48 20.37 1.03
C GLN A 9 -10.35 21.38 1.78
N GLU A 10 -11.67 21.23 1.73
CA GLU A 10 -12.64 22.13 2.36
C GLU A 10 -12.82 21.84 3.86
N GLU A 11 -12.78 20.56 4.24
CA GLU A 11 -13.25 20.09 5.56
C GLU A 11 -12.13 19.58 6.49
N VAL A 12 -10.91 19.36 6.00
CA VAL A 12 -9.82 18.77 6.80
C VAL A 12 -8.68 19.76 6.99
N GLU A 13 -8.60 20.30 8.21
CA GLU A 13 -7.48 21.10 8.68
C GLU A 13 -6.22 20.26 8.86
N PHE A 14 -5.06 20.82 8.52
CA PHE A 14 -3.78 20.12 8.65
C PHE A 14 -3.33 20.03 10.12
N GLN A 15 -2.66 18.91 10.45
CA GLN A 15 -2.03 18.69 11.74
C GLN A 15 -0.55 18.36 11.53
N GLY A 16 0.35 19.26 11.94
CA GLY A 16 1.79 19.10 11.71
C GLY A 16 2.20 19.35 10.25
N LEU A 17 3.01 18.46 9.67
CA LEU A 17 3.35 18.54 8.25
C LEU A 17 2.07 18.35 7.40
N PRO A 18 1.78 19.22 6.43
CA PRO A 18 0.61 19.05 5.57
C PRO A 18 0.63 17.68 4.87
N ALA A 19 -0.41 16.89 5.09
CA ALA A 19 -0.54 15.53 4.60
C ALA A 19 -1.92 15.31 3.96
N ARG A 20 -2.03 14.32 3.06
CA ARG A 20 -3.28 14.01 2.38
C ARG A 20 -3.50 12.51 2.31
N ILE A 21 -4.63 12.02 2.81
CA ILE A 21 -5.10 10.66 2.56
C ILE A 21 -5.88 10.62 1.25
N CYS A 22 -5.63 9.59 0.44
CA CYS A 22 -6.30 9.37 -0.82
C CYS A 22 -6.23 7.88 -1.17
N TRP A 23 -7.39 7.21 -1.23
CA TRP A 23 -7.44 5.79 -1.54
C TRP A 23 -7.16 5.55 -3.03
N LEU A 24 -6.02 4.94 -3.32
CA LEU A 24 -5.59 4.56 -4.67
C LEU A 24 -5.30 3.05 -4.69
N GLY A 25 -5.83 2.36 -5.69
CA GLY A 25 -5.60 0.92 -5.89
C GLY A 25 -4.33 0.60 -6.71
N TYR A 26 -4.15 -0.68 -7.03
CA TYR A 26 -3.05 -1.17 -7.87
C TYR A 26 -2.91 -0.39 -9.18
N GLY A 27 -1.68 -0.03 -9.55
CA GLY A 27 -1.34 0.82 -10.69
C GLY A 27 -1.51 2.32 -10.44
N ALA A 28 -2.60 2.74 -9.77
CA ALA A 28 -2.83 4.16 -9.47
C ALA A 28 -1.82 4.71 -8.44
N ARG A 29 -1.39 3.89 -7.46
CA ARG A 29 -0.35 4.27 -6.50
C ARG A 29 0.98 4.60 -7.19
N ALA A 30 1.49 3.70 -8.03
CA ALA A 30 2.73 3.92 -8.78
C ALA A 30 2.65 5.16 -9.68
N LYS A 31 1.53 5.34 -10.41
CA LYS A 31 1.31 6.52 -11.24
C LYS A 31 1.37 7.82 -10.44
N ALA A 32 0.69 7.88 -9.29
CA ALA A 32 0.71 9.05 -8.42
C ALA A 32 2.10 9.31 -7.83
N GLY A 33 2.77 8.28 -7.30
CA GLY A 33 4.10 8.43 -6.71
C GLY A 33 5.15 8.90 -7.71
N LEU A 34 5.13 8.37 -8.94
CA LEU A 34 6.01 8.83 -10.00
C LEU A 34 5.74 10.29 -10.37
N LYS A 35 4.47 10.71 -10.42
CA LYS A 35 4.13 12.10 -10.68
C LYS A 35 4.58 13.03 -9.55
N PHE A 36 4.47 12.61 -8.29
CA PHE A 36 4.99 13.39 -7.16
C PHE A 36 6.51 13.52 -7.25
N ASN A 37 7.23 12.44 -7.59
CA ASN A 37 8.68 12.51 -7.79
C ASN A 37 9.07 13.48 -8.92
N GLU A 38 8.33 13.47 -10.04
CA GLU A 38 8.51 14.43 -11.14
C GLU A 38 8.27 15.88 -10.67
N MET A 39 7.24 16.14 -9.88
CA MET A 39 6.94 17.47 -9.35
C MET A 39 7.99 17.96 -8.35
N VAL A 40 8.63 17.07 -7.60
CA VAL A 40 9.81 17.42 -6.76
C VAL A 40 11.00 17.75 -7.66
N ALA A 41 11.25 16.96 -8.70
CA ALA A 41 12.35 17.18 -9.64
C ALA A 41 12.21 18.51 -10.42
N SER A 42 11.00 18.90 -10.78
CA SER A 42 10.71 20.15 -11.49
C SER A 42 10.69 21.38 -10.58
N GLY A 43 10.65 21.20 -9.25
CA GLY A 43 10.48 22.27 -8.28
C GLY A 43 9.04 22.77 -8.12
N GLU A 44 8.05 22.12 -8.74
CA GLU A 44 6.63 22.39 -8.49
C GLU A 44 6.27 22.09 -7.03
N LEU A 45 6.80 21.00 -6.48
CA LEU A 45 6.84 20.75 -5.03
C LEU A 45 8.15 21.30 -4.46
N LYS A 46 8.02 22.10 -3.40
CA LYS A 46 9.15 22.83 -2.80
C LYS A 46 10.20 21.96 -2.10
N ALA A 47 9.86 20.71 -1.80
CA ALA A 47 10.71 19.77 -1.06
C ALA A 47 10.28 18.32 -1.36
N PRO A 48 11.14 17.32 -1.06
CA PRO A 48 10.77 15.91 -1.09
C PRO A 48 9.50 15.60 -0.30
N VAL A 49 8.75 14.59 -0.74
CA VAL A 49 7.54 14.12 -0.07
C VAL A 49 7.65 12.65 0.29
N VAL A 50 7.05 12.27 1.43
CA VAL A 50 6.96 10.88 1.87
C VAL A 50 5.64 10.28 1.42
N ILE A 51 5.67 9.06 0.91
CA ILE A 51 4.50 8.31 0.46
C ILE A 51 4.41 7.05 1.31
N GLY A 52 3.36 6.97 2.12
CA GLY A 52 3.12 5.85 3.00
C GLY A 52 1.64 5.52 3.09
N ARG A 53 1.31 4.67 4.07
CA ARG A 53 -0.05 4.25 4.39
C ARG A 53 -0.11 3.77 5.84
N ASP A 54 -1.32 3.55 6.33
CA ASP A 54 -1.53 2.73 7.52
C ASP A 54 -1.09 1.27 7.23
N HIS A 55 -0.88 0.49 8.29
CA HIS A 55 -0.67 -0.94 8.21
C HIS A 55 -1.96 -1.70 7.86
N LEU A 56 -3.13 -1.07 8.03
CA LEU A 56 -4.40 -1.52 7.43
C LEU A 56 -4.37 -1.26 5.92
N ASP A 57 -4.07 -2.30 5.15
CA ASP A 57 -4.13 -2.26 3.70
C ASP A 57 -4.36 -3.65 3.11
N CYS A 58 -4.72 -3.71 1.83
CA CYS A 58 -5.19 -4.93 1.16
C CYS A 58 -4.23 -6.13 1.22
N GLY A 59 -2.94 -5.94 1.49
CA GLY A 59 -1.96 -7.02 1.50
C GLY A 59 -1.01 -7.02 2.69
N SER A 60 -1.28 -6.22 3.73
CA SER A 60 -0.29 -5.95 4.77
C SER A 60 -0.70 -6.30 6.18
N VAL A 61 -1.83 -6.99 6.37
CA VAL A 61 -2.37 -7.30 7.70
C VAL A 61 -3.04 -8.67 7.72
N ALA A 62 -2.80 -9.40 8.80
CA ALA A 62 -3.56 -10.57 9.21
C ALA A 62 -4.13 -10.28 10.61
N SER A 63 -5.46 -10.29 10.70
CA SER A 63 -6.23 -9.80 11.85
C SER A 63 -7.63 -10.43 11.79
N PRO A 64 -7.80 -11.65 12.34
CA PRO A 64 -9.04 -12.44 12.22
C PRO A 64 -10.30 -11.81 12.82
N ASN A 65 -10.14 -10.77 13.65
CA ASN A 65 -11.26 -10.05 14.27
C ASN A 65 -11.51 -8.67 13.61
N ARG A 66 -10.86 -8.39 12.46
CA ARG A 66 -11.02 -7.15 11.67
C ARG A 66 -10.74 -7.39 10.20
N GLU A 67 -9.50 -7.14 9.74
CA GLU A 67 -9.19 -7.00 8.31
C GLU A 67 -9.24 -8.30 7.53
N THR A 68 -9.06 -9.42 8.22
CA THR A 68 -9.10 -10.76 7.63
C THR A 68 -10.15 -11.62 8.30
N GLU A 69 -11.15 -11.00 8.93
CA GLU A 69 -12.30 -11.71 9.48
C GLU A 69 -13.15 -12.29 8.36
N SER A 70 -13.49 -13.57 8.49
CA SER A 70 -14.36 -14.31 7.57
C SER A 70 -13.87 -14.27 6.12
N MET A 71 -12.59 -14.57 5.91
CA MET A 71 -12.06 -14.77 4.56
C MET A 71 -12.82 -15.91 3.88
N LYS A 72 -13.11 -15.78 2.59
CA LYS A 72 -13.96 -16.73 1.83
C LYS A 72 -13.50 -18.19 1.92
N ASP A 73 -12.20 -18.41 2.04
CA ASP A 73 -11.55 -19.72 2.15
C ASP A 73 -11.19 -20.13 3.59
N GLY A 74 -11.53 -19.31 4.59
CA GLY A 74 -11.19 -19.52 6.00
C GLY A 74 -9.72 -19.24 6.34
N SER A 75 -8.97 -18.53 5.48
CA SER A 75 -7.55 -18.19 5.68
C SER A 75 -7.31 -17.05 6.68
N ASP A 76 -8.29 -16.71 7.52
CA ASP A 76 -8.33 -15.54 8.40
C ASP A 76 -7.03 -15.31 9.18
N ALA A 77 -6.46 -16.38 9.76
CA ALA A 77 -5.28 -16.31 10.64
C ALA A 77 -3.93 -16.47 9.92
N ILE A 78 -3.91 -16.61 8.59
CA ILE A 78 -2.66 -16.80 7.84
C ILE A 78 -1.89 -15.48 7.77
N ALA A 79 -0.77 -15.42 8.50
CA ALA A 79 0.08 -14.23 8.60
C ALA A 79 1.24 -14.17 7.59
N ASP A 80 1.46 -15.20 6.77
CA ASP A 80 2.57 -15.24 5.81
C ASP A 80 2.59 -14.03 4.87
N TRP A 81 1.40 -13.59 4.44
CA TRP A 81 1.20 -12.40 3.60
C TRP A 81 1.79 -11.12 4.20
N VAL A 82 1.75 -10.98 5.53
CA VAL A 82 2.31 -9.83 6.25
C VAL A 82 3.82 -9.79 6.11
N TYR A 83 4.47 -10.93 6.35
CA TYR A 83 5.92 -11.05 6.27
C TYR A 83 6.39 -10.91 4.82
N LEU A 84 5.66 -11.48 3.86
CA LEU A 84 5.92 -11.31 2.43
C LEU A 84 5.76 -9.84 2.00
N ASN A 85 4.76 -9.12 2.50
CA ASN A 85 4.60 -7.67 2.24
C ASN A 85 5.80 -6.87 2.76
N ALA A 86 6.23 -7.12 4.00
CA ALA A 86 7.41 -6.45 4.55
C ALA A 86 8.68 -6.77 3.74
N MET A 87 8.91 -8.06 3.45
CA MET A 87 10.09 -8.49 2.70
C MET A 87 10.12 -7.92 1.27
N ILE A 88 9.01 -7.97 0.53
CA ILE A 88 8.97 -7.46 -0.85
C ILE A 88 9.18 -5.95 -0.90
N ASN A 89 8.65 -5.21 0.08
CA ASN A 89 8.86 -3.77 0.18
C ASN A 89 10.29 -3.42 0.56
N ALA A 90 10.92 -4.21 1.45
CA ALA A 90 12.31 -4.03 1.84
C ALA A 90 13.26 -4.23 0.64
N VAL A 91 13.11 -5.33 -0.11
CA VAL A 91 13.94 -5.58 -1.30
C VAL A 91 13.56 -4.70 -2.49
N GLY A 92 12.31 -4.24 -2.56
CA GLY A 92 11.82 -3.32 -3.61
C GLY A 92 12.44 -1.93 -3.52
N GLY A 93 12.92 -1.55 -2.33
CA GLY A 93 13.59 -0.29 -2.05
C GLY A 93 12.70 0.75 -1.38
N ALA A 94 11.77 0.33 -0.53
CA ALA A 94 11.10 1.27 0.38
C ALA A 94 12.16 1.96 1.25
N THR A 95 11.91 3.23 1.64
CA THR A 95 12.88 3.97 2.46
C THR A 95 12.91 3.42 3.88
N TRP A 96 11.76 3.03 4.42
CA TRP A 96 11.69 2.19 5.61
C TRP A 96 10.50 1.24 5.57
N VAL A 97 10.67 0.13 6.28
CA VAL A 97 9.68 -0.95 6.42
C VAL A 97 9.57 -1.29 7.90
N SER A 98 8.36 -1.62 8.34
CA SER A 98 8.06 -2.00 9.71
C SER A 98 7.24 -3.28 9.77
N LEU A 99 7.45 -4.07 10.82
CA LEU A 99 6.66 -5.24 11.18
C LEU A 99 6.20 -5.07 12.62
N HIS A 100 4.89 -5.02 12.83
CA HIS A 100 4.29 -4.77 14.14
C HIS A 100 3.31 -5.88 14.50
N HIS A 101 3.02 -5.95 15.79
CA HIS A 101 2.10 -6.90 16.40
C HIS A 101 1.10 -6.18 17.28
N GLY A 102 -0.17 -6.58 17.18
CA GLY A 102 -1.27 -6.15 18.05
C GLY A 102 -1.82 -4.75 17.80
N GLY A 103 -1.46 -4.10 16.69
CA GLY A 103 -2.07 -2.83 16.31
C GLY A 103 -3.57 -2.97 16.08
N GLY A 104 -4.34 -2.00 16.59
CA GLY A 104 -5.80 -1.95 16.46
C GLY A 104 -6.56 -2.89 17.40
N VAL A 105 -6.17 -4.17 17.49
CA VAL A 105 -6.93 -5.23 18.20
C VAL A 105 -6.23 -5.79 19.44
N GLY A 106 -5.03 -5.31 19.76
CA GLY A 106 -4.30 -5.71 20.94
C GLY A 106 -3.39 -6.92 20.73
N ILE A 107 -2.54 -7.15 21.72
CA ILE A 107 -1.51 -8.21 21.73
C ILE A 107 -2.15 -9.58 21.46
N GLY A 108 -1.62 -10.29 20.47
CA GLY A 108 -2.01 -11.65 20.10
C GLY A 108 -2.98 -11.73 18.93
N TYR A 109 -3.57 -10.60 18.51
CA TYR A 109 -4.72 -10.60 17.59
C TYR A 109 -4.43 -10.06 16.19
N SER A 110 -3.29 -9.41 15.97
CA SER A 110 -2.91 -8.95 14.62
C SER A 110 -1.40 -8.97 14.39
N LEU A 111 -1.03 -9.25 13.15
CA LEU A 111 0.30 -9.08 12.60
C LEU A 111 0.16 -8.19 11.37
N HIS A 112 1.00 -7.16 11.25
CA HIS A 112 0.86 -6.21 10.15
C HIS A 112 2.15 -5.47 9.78
N ALA A 113 2.27 -5.11 8.51
CA ALA A 113 3.45 -4.51 7.90
C ALA A 113 3.16 -3.09 7.39
N GLY A 114 4.14 -2.20 7.59
CA GLY A 114 4.13 -0.84 7.08
C GLY A 114 5.26 -0.61 6.10
N GLN A 115 5.04 0.28 5.15
CA GLN A 115 6.09 0.76 4.26
C GLN A 115 5.92 2.25 4.02
N VAL A 116 7.05 2.94 3.86
CA VAL A 116 7.09 4.31 3.35
C VAL A 116 8.24 4.45 2.37
N ILE A 117 8.00 5.23 1.33
CA ILE A 117 8.99 5.57 0.31
C ILE A 117 9.07 7.08 0.11
N VAL A 118 10.28 7.61 0.03
CA VAL A 118 10.56 9.03 -0.23
C VAL A 118 10.61 9.28 -1.73
N ALA A 119 9.86 10.28 -2.20
CA ALA A 119 10.00 10.89 -3.51
C ALA A 119 10.85 12.15 -3.38
N ASP A 120 12.14 12.03 -3.70
CA ASP A 120 13.16 13.09 -3.58
C ASP A 120 13.51 13.75 -4.92
N GLY A 121 12.82 13.39 -6.01
CA GLY A 121 13.04 13.92 -7.36
C GLY A 121 14.13 13.19 -8.14
N THR A 122 14.83 12.23 -7.55
CA THR A 122 15.92 11.52 -8.23
C THR A 122 15.40 10.43 -9.18
N PRO A 123 16.12 10.12 -10.27
CA PRO A 123 15.85 8.95 -11.11
C PRO A 123 15.92 7.62 -10.33
N GLU A 124 16.77 7.55 -9.32
CA GLU A 124 16.91 6.38 -8.45
C GLU A 124 15.65 6.17 -7.60
N ALA A 125 15.08 7.25 -7.05
CA ALA A 125 13.80 7.19 -6.34
C ALA A 125 12.66 6.79 -7.27
N ALA A 126 12.61 7.30 -8.51
CA ALA A 126 11.59 6.90 -9.48
C ALA A 126 11.53 5.37 -9.67
N LYS A 127 12.70 4.72 -9.84
CA LYS A 127 12.79 3.26 -9.97
C LYS A 127 12.32 2.51 -8.72
N ARG A 128 12.62 3.02 -7.52
CA ARG A 128 12.16 2.41 -6.25
C ARG A 128 10.65 2.60 -6.08
N ILE A 129 10.14 3.79 -6.38
CA ILE A 129 8.71 4.16 -6.30
C ILE A 129 7.87 3.27 -7.21
N GLU A 130 8.28 3.10 -8.46
CA GLU A 130 7.58 2.23 -9.40
C GLU A 130 7.49 0.81 -8.87
N ARG A 131 8.59 0.24 -8.36
CA ARG A 131 8.60 -1.12 -7.80
C ARG A 131 7.73 -1.23 -6.55
N VAL A 132 8.01 -0.43 -5.53
CA VAL A 132 7.35 -0.51 -4.21
C VAL A 132 5.85 -0.24 -4.34
N LEU A 133 5.45 0.82 -5.05
CA LEU A 133 4.03 1.16 -5.21
C LEU A 133 3.30 0.28 -6.23
N THR A 134 4.00 -0.67 -6.86
CA THR A 134 3.41 -1.77 -7.63
C THR A 134 3.31 -3.03 -6.76
N THR A 135 4.39 -3.45 -6.10
CA THR A 135 4.43 -4.69 -5.33
C THR A 135 3.63 -4.61 -4.04
N ASP A 136 3.59 -3.47 -3.37
CA ASP A 136 2.85 -3.27 -2.12
C ASP A 136 1.33 -3.52 -2.29
N PRO A 137 0.60 -2.80 -3.17
CA PRO A 137 -0.80 -3.14 -3.45
C PRO A 137 -0.93 -4.45 -4.23
N GLY A 138 0.10 -4.87 -4.96
CA GLY A 138 0.13 -6.14 -5.71
C GLY A 138 0.04 -7.35 -4.79
N MET A 139 0.67 -7.29 -3.61
CA MET A 139 0.55 -8.30 -2.57
C MET A 139 -0.91 -8.49 -2.14
N GLY A 140 -1.66 -7.41 -2.01
CA GLY A 140 -3.06 -7.48 -1.63
C GLY A 140 -3.96 -8.07 -2.71
N VAL A 141 -3.68 -7.76 -3.98
CA VAL A 141 -4.35 -8.42 -5.10
C VAL A 141 -4.04 -9.93 -5.07
N ALA A 142 -2.76 -10.31 -4.97
CA ALA A 142 -2.34 -11.71 -4.93
C ALA A 142 -2.98 -12.48 -3.76
N ARG A 143 -2.98 -11.91 -2.55
CA ARG A 143 -3.60 -12.50 -1.36
C ARG A 143 -5.08 -12.80 -1.55
N HIS A 144 -5.83 -11.86 -2.12
CA HIS A 144 -7.27 -12.03 -2.31
C HIS A 144 -7.61 -12.89 -3.53
N VAL A 145 -6.73 -12.97 -4.52
CA VAL A 145 -6.82 -13.99 -5.59
C VAL A 145 -6.66 -15.39 -5.02
N ASP A 146 -5.68 -15.58 -4.13
CA ASP A 146 -5.40 -16.86 -3.48
C ASP A 146 -6.61 -17.33 -2.64
N ALA A 147 -7.21 -16.42 -1.86
CA ALA A 147 -8.44 -16.68 -1.11
C ALA A 147 -9.71 -16.82 -1.99
N GLY A 148 -9.59 -16.72 -3.31
CA GLY A 148 -10.66 -17.02 -4.26
C GLY A 148 -11.69 -15.91 -4.46
N TYR A 149 -11.36 -14.64 -4.22
CA TYR A 149 -12.26 -13.51 -4.51
C TYR A 149 -12.27 -13.16 -5.99
N GLU A 150 -13.44 -13.18 -6.61
CA GLU A 150 -13.65 -12.92 -8.05
C GLU A 150 -13.16 -11.53 -8.46
N GLU A 151 -13.44 -10.49 -7.68
CA GLU A 151 -12.99 -9.13 -7.97
C GLU A 151 -11.45 -8.99 -7.97
N ALA A 152 -10.76 -9.75 -7.11
CA ALA A 152 -9.31 -9.76 -7.07
C ALA A 152 -8.73 -10.48 -8.31
N ILE A 153 -9.38 -11.57 -8.74
CA ILE A 153 -9.04 -12.32 -9.96
C ILE A 153 -9.19 -11.42 -11.18
N GLU A 154 -10.33 -10.75 -11.33
CA GLU A 154 -10.58 -9.81 -12.42
C GLU A 154 -9.57 -8.65 -12.41
N CYS A 155 -9.24 -8.13 -11.23
CA CYS A 155 -8.24 -7.08 -11.08
C CYS A 155 -6.85 -7.57 -11.54
N ALA A 156 -6.45 -8.78 -11.16
CA ALA A 156 -5.19 -9.38 -11.53
C ALA A 156 -5.08 -9.56 -13.05
N GLU A 157 -6.11 -10.12 -13.69
CA GLU A 157 -6.16 -10.31 -15.14
C GLU A 157 -6.13 -8.97 -15.89
N LYS A 158 -6.99 -8.03 -15.51
CA LYS A 158 -7.12 -6.72 -16.16
C LYS A 158 -5.85 -5.87 -16.05
N LYS A 159 -5.12 -6.00 -14.94
CA LYS A 159 -3.93 -5.19 -14.65
C LYS A 159 -2.61 -5.95 -14.80
N GLY A 160 -2.65 -7.19 -15.27
CA GLY A 160 -1.46 -8.01 -15.54
C GLY A 160 -0.65 -8.35 -14.29
N VAL A 161 -1.31 -8.56 -13.15
CA VAL A 161 -0.65 -9.08 -11.94
C VAL A 161 -0.31 -10.54 -12.17
N LYS A 162 0.97 -10.90 -12.05
CA LYS A 162 1.43 -12.28 -12.27
C LYS A 162 1.09 -13.15 -11.07
N ILE A 163 0.23 -14.14 -11.27
CA ILE A 163 -0.16 -15.13 -10.27
C ILE A 163 0.30 -16.51 -10.75
N PRO A 164 1.45 -17.05 -10.28
CA PRO A 164 2.08 -18.23 -10.89
C PRO A 164 1.24 -19.52 -10.89
N MET A 165 0.32 -19.66 -9.94
CA MET A 165 -0.55 -20.84 -9.82
C MET A 165 -1.79 -20.79 -10.72
N ARG A 166 -1.89 -19.78 -11.60
CA ARG A 166 -2.98 -19.55 -12.55
C ARG A 166 -2.45 -19.30 -13.96
#